data_AF-A0A5E4JCT6-F1
#
_entry.id   AF-A0A5E4JCT6-F1
#
_cell.length_a   1.000
_cell.length_b   1.000
_cell.length_c   1.000
_cell.angle_alpha   90.00
_cell.angle_beta   90.00
_cell.angle_gamma   90.00
#
_symmetry.space_group_name_H-M   'P 1'
#
loop_
_entity.id
_entity.type
_entity.pdbx_description
1 polymer ?
#
loop_
_entity_poly.entity_id
_entity_poly.type
_entity_poly.pdbx_seq_one_letter_code
_entity_poly.pdbx_strand_id
1 'polypeptide(L)'
;MKYSITEDTNVESIPKDTAEIHLVRPIKRDKLLALIARCPIKTITLSSSCFKRLPGKTQKKLKEKGISLSLEKRRGRAIDIPMDKMLQIIELRKDFQTVREIERITNIPKSTVHYLIKYADRGKIKKGNNVVYLK
;
A
#
# COMPACT_ATOMS: atom_id res chain seq x y z
N MET A 1 1.38 6.12 15.96
CA MET A 1 0.54 6.16 14.74
C MET A 1 1.41 6.62 13.58
N LYS A 2 1.21 6.03 12.40
CA LYS A 2 2.01 6.28 11.20
C LYS A 2 1.25 7.25 10.30
N TYR A 3 1.81 8.41 9.99
CA TYR A 3 1.14 9.43 9.19
C TYR A 3 1.57 9.40 7.73
N SER A 4 0.60 9.37 6.81
CA SER A 4 0.84 9.43 5.37
C SER A 4 1.03 10.88 4.93
N ILE A 5 2.15 11.14 4.25
CA ILE A 5 2.54 12.47 3.77
C ILE A 5 2.60 12.45 2.24
N THR A 6 1.95 13.44 1.65
CA THR A 6 1.95 13.79 0.23
C THR A 6 2.52 15.20 0.03
N GLU A 7 2.62 15.62 -1.23
CA GLU A 7 3.03 16.99 -1.57
C GLU A 7 2.04 18.05 -1.07
N ASP A 8 0.76 17.68 -0.90
CA ASP A 8 -0.31 18.58 -0.48
C ASP A 8 -0.58 18.59 1.03
N THR A 9 -0.04 17.62 1.78
CA THR A 9 -0.24 17.55 3.25
C THR A 9 0.30 18.80 3.94
N ASN A 10 -0.52 19.53 4.70
CA ASN A 10 0.00 20.64 5.50
C ASN A 10 0.94 20.09 6.59
N VAL A 11 2.11 20.72 6.76
CA VAL A 11 3.06 20.34 7.82
C VAL A 11 2.46 20.60 9.20
N GLU A 12 1.58 21.60 9.30
CA GLU A 12 0.98 22.01 10.57
C GLU A 12 -0.08 21.04 11.09
N SER A 13 -0.77 20.33 10.19
CA SER A 13 -1.78 19.34 10.57
C SER A 13 -1.18 18.06 11.15
N ILE A 14 0.15 17.90 11.11
CA ILE A 14 0.82 16.72 11.65
C ILE A 14 1.11 16.94 13.14
N PRO A 15 0.71 16.01 14.03
CA PRO A 15 1.00 16.11 15.45
C PRO A 15 2.50 16.19 15.72
N LYS A 16 2.90 17.03 16.67
CA LYS A 16 4.31 17.26 17.03
C LYS A 16 5.00 15.99 17.54
N ASP A 17 4.25 15.07 18.14
CA ASP A 17 4.79 13.82 18.70
C ASP A 17 4.95 12.69 17.67
N THR A 18 4.82 13.01 16.38
CA THR A 18 4.90 12.01 15.31
C THR A 18 6.33 11.50 15.12
N ALA A 19 6.57 10.26 15.55
CA ALA A 19 7.86 9.58 15.38
C ALA A 19 7.99 8.82 14.04
N GLU A 20 6.86 8.48 13.40
CA GLU A 20 6.83 7.64 12.20
C GLU A 20 5.99 8.25 11.08
N ILE A 21 6.57 8.35 9.89
CA ILE A 21 5.88 8.88 8.71
C ILE A 21 5.97 7.92 7.52
N HIS A 22 5.01 8.04 6.62
CA HIS A 22 4.95 7.33 5.35
C HIS A 22 4.97 8.31 4.19
N LEU A 23 5.96 8.19 3.30
CA LEU A 23 5.98 8.98 2.07
C LEU A 23 5.25 8.21 0.98
N VAL A 24 4.07 8.71 0.60
CA VAL A 24 3.28 8.16 -0.52
C VAL A 24 3.97 8.48 -1.85
N ARG A 25 4.56 9.67 -1.95
CA ARG A 25 5.35 10.15 -3.09
C ARG A 25 6.61 10.88 -2.60
N PRO A 26 7.64 11.04 -3.44
CA PRO A 26 8.77 11.91 -3.12
C PRO A 26 8.27 13.33 -2.88
N ILE A 27 8.66 13.94 -1.76
CA ILE A 27 8.33 15.32 -1.43
C ILE A 27 9.55 16.23 -1.60
N LYS A 28 9.30 17.53 -1.77
CA LYS A 28 10.36 18.55 -1.84
C LYS A 28 11.19 18.55 -0.56
N ARG A 29 12.49 18.83 -0.72
CA ARG A 29 13.46 18.81 0.37
C ARG A 29 13.10 19.80 1.48
N ASP A 30 12.64 20.98 1.14
CA ASP A 30 12.35 22.04 2.12
C ASP A 30 11.21 21.63 3.04
N LYS A 31 10.16 21.02 2.47
CA LYS A 31 9.04 20.46 3.23
C LYS A 31 9.49 19.34 4.17
N LEU A 32 10.35 18.45 3.69
CA LEU A 32 10.91 17.37 4.50
C LEU A 32 11.78 17.90 5.65
N LEU A 33 12.55 18.97 5.43
CA LEU A 33 13.30 19.64 6.49
C LEU A 33 12.40 20.31 7.52
N ALA A 34 11.33 20.99 7.08
CA ALA A 34 10.34 21.59 7.97
C ALA A 34 9.66 20.53 8.86
N LEU A 35 9.34 19.36 8.29
CA LEU A 35 8.78 18.23 9.03
C LEU A 35 9.73 17.70 10.11
N ILE A 36 11.00 17.51 9.76
CA ILE A 36 12.02 17.01 10.70
C ILE A 36 12.32 18.04 11.79
N ALA A 37 12.22 19.34 11.50
CA ALA A 37 12.41 20.38 12.49
C ALA A 37 11.27 20.44 13.51
N ARG A 38 10.05 20.13 13.07
CA ARG A 38 8.84 20.19 13.91
C ARG A 38 8.59 18.92 14.72
N CYS A 39 8.85 17.75 14.13
CA CYS A 39 8.50 16.46 14.72
C CYS A 39 9.76 15.60 14.91
N PRO A 40 9.88 14.82 16.01
CA PRO A 40 11.02 13.94 16.28
C PRO A 40 10.91 12.64 15.45
N ILE A 41 10.97 12.78 14.13
CA ILE A 41 10.82 11.66 13.17
C ILE A 41 12.02 10.72 13.29
N LYS A 42 11.77 9.47 13.67
CA LYS A 42 12.78 8.40 13.77
C LYS A 42 12.78 7.51 12.53
N THR A 43 11.59 7.26 11.98
CA THR A 43 11.41 6.30 10.88
C THR A 43 10.57 6.89 9.76
N ILE A 44 11.09 6.80 8.54
CA ILE A 44 10.37 7.12 7.30
C ILE A 44 10.20 5.83 6.52
N THR A 45 8.94 5.47 6.29
CA THR A 45 8.60 4.35 5.42
C THR A 45 8.23 4.84 4.04
N LEU A 46 8.62 4.10 3.01
CA LEU A 46 8.30 4.47 1.63
C LEU A 46 8.40 3.27 0.68
N SER A 47 7.75 3.35 -0.47
CA SER A 47 7.87 2.32 -1.50
C SER A 47 9.26 2.31 -2.15
N SER A 48 9.68 1.19 -2.73
CA SER A 48 10.95 1.10 -3.46
C SER A 48 11.05 2.07 -4.63
N SER A 49 9.92 2.36 -5.30
CA SER A 49 9.86 3.36 -6.37
C SER A 49 10.06 4.77 -5.82
N CYS A 50 9.40 5.10 -4.71
CA CYS A 50 9.58 6.38 -4.03
C CYS A 50 11.04 6.59 -3.60
N PHE A 51 11.71 5.54 -3.11
CA PHE A 51 13.10 5.62 -2.67
C PHE A 51 14.03 5.93 -3.83
N LYS A 52 13.86 5.25 -4.97
CA LYS A 52 14.65 5.49 -6.18
C LYS A 52 14.48 6.89 -6.74
N ARG A 53 13.29 7.48 -6.61
CA ARG A 53 12.96 8.83 -7.10
C ARG A 53 13.37 9.94 -6.12
N LEU A 54 13.70 9.59 -4.87
CA LEU A 54 14.13 10.54 -3.86
C LEU A 54 15.56 11.02 -4.18
N PRO A 55 15.84 12.33 -4.23
CA PRO A 55 17.18 12.82 -4.56
C PRO A 55 18.24 12.25 -3.62
N GLY A 56 19.35 11.77 -4.16
CA GLY A 56 20.42 11.15 -3.37
C GLY A 56 20.96 12.06 -2.25
N LYS A 57 21.01 13.38 -2.48
CA LYS A 57 21.37 14.38 -1.45
C LYS A 57 20.41 14.33 -0.26
N THR A 58 19.11 14.14 -0.50
CA THR A 58 18.10 14.05 0.56
C THR A 58 18.23 12.74 1.32
N GLN A 59 18.49 11.63 0.63
CA GLN A 59 18.72 10.33 1.28
C GLN A 59 19.94 10.36 2.22
N LYS A 60 21.04 10.99 1.79
CA LYS A 60 22.25 11.16 2.63
C LYS A 60 21.94 11.97 3.89
N LYS A 61 21.29 13.13 3.74
CA LYS A 61 20.90 13.98 4.88
C LYS A 61 19.97 13.28 5.87
N LEU A 62 19.05 12.45 5.38
CA LEU A 62 18.18 11.66 6.25
C LEU A 62 18.99 10.67 7.10
N LYS A 63 19.96 9.99 6.49
CA LYS A 63 20.86 9.08 7.20
C LYS A 63 21.78 9.80 8.19
N GLU A 64 22.34 10.94 7.81
CA GLU A 64 23.17 11.79 8.70
C GLU A 64 22.42 12.24 9.95
N LYS A 65 21.12 12.54 9.80
CA LYS A 65 20.24 12.87 10.92
C LYS A 65 19.76 11.67 11.75
N GLY A 66 20.25 10.47 11.47
CA GLY A 66 19.87 9.24 12.19
C GLY A 66 18.46 8.73 11.87
N ILE A 67 17.85 9.19 10.77
CA ILE A 67 16.49 8.79 10.38
C ILE A 67 16.54 7.48 9.58
N SER A 68 15.85 6.46 10.06
CA SER A 68 15.77 5.15 9.41
C SER A 68 14.82 5.20 8.20
N LEU A 69 15.30 4.74 7.04
CA LEU A 69 14.49 4.59 5.83
C LEU A 69 14.10 3.13 5.63
N SER A 70 12.82 2.83 5.85
CA SER A 70 12.27 1.48 5.71
C SER A 70 11.47 1.34 4.41
N LEU A 71 11.75 0.27 3.64
CA LEU A 71 11.05 0.01 2.40
C LEU A 71 9.80 -0.81 2.62
N GLU A 72 8.65 -0.24 2.27
CA GLU A 72 7.37 -0.93 2.32
C GLU A 72 7.24 -1.88 1.13
N LYS A 73 7.17 -3.18 1.43
CA LYS A 73 7.07 -4.26 0.43
C LYS A 73 5.63 -4.67 0.13
N ARG A 74 4.66 -4.23 0.95
CA ARG A 74 3.23 -4.52 0.76
C ARG A 74 2.74 -3.74 -0.47
N ARG A 75 2.14 -4.44 -1.44
CA ARG A 75 1.66 -3.88 -2.71
C ARG A 75 0.16 -4.10 -2.84
N GLY A 76 -0.53 -3.17 -3.50
CA GLY A 76 -1.95 -3.27 -3.84
C GLY A 76 -2.87 -2.46 -2.93
N ARG A 77 -4.07 -2.16 -3.43
CA ARG A 77 -5.17 -1.60 -2.62
C ARG A 77 -5.68 -2.69 -1.68
N ALA A 78 -6.01 -2.33 -0.44
CA ALA A 78 -6.74 -3.23 0.45
C ALA A 78 -8.06 -3.65 -0.23
N ILE A 79 -8.41 -4.92 -0.12
CA ILE A 79 -9.71 -5.39 -0.61
C ILE A 79 -10.75 -4.90 0.38
N ASP A 80 -11.56 -3.94 -0.07
CA ASP A 80 -12.60 -3.29 0.72
C ASP A 80 -13.94 -4.01 0.54
N ILE A 81 -13.91 -5.33 0.70
CA ILE A 81 -15.06 -6.22 0.50
C ILE A 81 -15.17 -7.11 1.73
N PRO A 82 -16.36 -7.21 2.36
CA PRO A 82 -16.58 -8.12 3.48
C PRO A 82 -16.22 -9.56 3.11
N MET A 83 -15.66 -10.30 4.07
CA MET A 83 -15.25 -11.70 3.88
C MET A 83 -16.41 -12.55 3.39
N ASP A 84 -17.59 -12.38 3.97
CA ASP A 84 -18.79 -13.16 3.64
C ASP A 84 -19.19 -13.00 2.17
N LYS A 85 -19.08 -11.78 1.63
CA LYS A 85 -19.34 -11.53 0.20
C LYS A 85 -18.28 -12.16 -0.70
N MET A 86 -17.02 -12.20 -0.27
CA MET A 86 -15.96 -12.88 -1.03
C MET A 86 -16.21 -14.40 -1.08
N LEU A 87 -16.61 -15.00 0.05
CA LEU A 87 -16.98 -16.42 0.11
C LEU A 87 -18.20 -16.71 -0.76
N GLN A 88 -19.23 -15.87 -0.69
CA GLN A 88 -20.42 -15.99 -1.52
C GLN A 88 -20.09 -15.97 -3.02
N ILE A 89 -19.19 -15.08 -3.46
CA ILE A 89 -18.73 -15.04 -4.85
C ILE A 89 -18.06 -16.36 -5.27
N ILE A 90 -17.22 -16.92 -4.40
CA ILE A 90 -16.49 -18.17 -4.67
C ILE A 90 -17.47 -19.35 -4.78
N GLU A 91 -18.43 -19.46 -3.87
CA GLU A 91 -19.44 -20.53 -3.91
C GLU A 91 -20.35 -20.41 -5.13
N LEU A 92 -20.89 -19.23 -5.43
CA LEU A 92 -21.68 -19.02 -6.66
C LEU A 92 -20.91 -19.39 -7.92
N ARG A 93 -19.58 -19.16 -7.92
CA ARG A 93 -18.75 -19.56 -9.05
C ARG A 93 -18.57 -21.07 -9.16
N LYS A 94 -18.50 -21.80 -8.03
CA LYS A 94 -18.49 -23.27 -8.00
C LYS A 94 -19.83 -23.84 -8.49
N ASP A 95 -20.93 -23.14 -8.22
CA ASP A 95 -22.27 -23.45 -8.74
C ASP A 95 -22.46 -23.06 -10.23
N PHE A 96 -21.35 -22.85 -10.96
CA PHE A 96 -21.30 -22.53 -12.39
C PHE A 96 -22.00 -21.22 -12.80
N GLN A 97 -22.33 -20.34 -11.86
CA GLN A 97 -22.89 -19.03 -12.19
C GLN A 97 -21.91 -18.20 -13.01
N THR A 98 -22.44 -17.45 -13.96
CA THR A 98 -21.66 -16.51 -14.77
C THR A 98 -21.29 -15.29 -13.93
N VAL A 99 -20.18 -14.64 -14.28
CA VAL A 99 -19.73 -13.42 -13.58
C VAL A 99 -20.78 -12.30 -13.61
N ARG A 100 -21.61 -12.25 -14.66
CA ARG A 100 -22.72 -11.29 -14.76
C ARG A 100 -23.87 -11.62 -13.80
N GLU A 101 -24.17 -12.89 -13.58
CA GLU A 101 -25.16 -13.31 -12.59
C GLU A 101 -24.67 -13.05 -11.17
N ILE A 102 -23.41 -13.37 -10.89
CA ILE A 102 -22.79 -13.09 -9.59
C ILE A 102 -22.81 -11.59 -9.28
N GLU A 103 -22.52 -10.74 -10.26
CA GLU A 103 -22.64 -9.28 -10.13
C GLU A 103 -24.06 -8.86 -9.73
N ARG A 104 -25.09 -9.39 -10.42
CA ARG A 104 -26.50 -9.09 -10.10
C ARG A 104 -26.90 -9.55 -8.70
N ILE A 105 -26.44 -10.72 -8.25
CA ILE A 105 -26.77 -11.29 -6.94
C ILE A 105 -26.06 -10.56 -5.80
N THR A 106 -24.76 -10.31 -5.95
CA THR A 106 -23.90 -9.80 -4.85
C THR A 106 -23.79 -8.28 -4.82
N ASN A 107 -24.23 -7.63 -5.90
CA ASN A 107 -24.05 -6.20 -6.18
C ASN A 107 -22.57 -5.78 -6.15
N ILE A 108 -21.66 -6.70 -6.54
CA ILE A 108 -20.23 -6.44 -6.65
C ILE A 108 -19.89 -6.28 -8.13
N PRO A 109 -19.15 -5.21 -8.53
CA PRO A 109 -18.82 -4.97 -9.92
C PRO A 109 -18.15 -6.17 -10.58
N LYS A 110 -18.55 -6.48 -11.81
CA LYS A 110 -18.01 -7.60 -12.61
C LYS A 110 -16.48 -7.69 -12.61
N SER A 111 -15.80 -6.55 -12.71
CA SER A 111 -14.33 -6.45 -12.71
C SER A 111 -13.72 -6.96 -11.40
N THR A 112 -14.36 -6.62 -10.28
CA THR A 112 -14.00 -7.07 -8.94
C THR A 112 -14.28 -8.56 -8.75
N VAL A 113 -15.41 -9.05 -9.24
CA VAL A 113 -15.74 -10.50 -9.22
C VAL A 113 -14.68 -11.29 -10.00
N HIS A 114 -14.35 -10.86 -11.23
CA HIS A 114 -13.26 -11.47 -12.02
C HIS A 114 -11.92 -11.47 -11.27
N TYR A 115 -11.60 -10.35 -10.62
CA TYR A 115 -10.37 -10.23 -9.83
C TYR A 115 -10.36 -11.24 -8.67
N LEU A 116 -11.45 -11.34 -7.90
CA LEU A 116 -11.55 -12.23 -6.75
C LEU A 116 -11.48 -13.71 -7.15
N ILE A 117 -12.22 -14.12 -8.18
CA ILE A 117 -12.17 -15.50 -8.72
C ILE A 117 -10.74 -15.83 -9.15
N LYS A 118 -10.12 -14.96 -9.95
CA LYS A 118 -8.73 -15.15 -10.38
C LYS A 118 -7.74 -15.24 -9.21
N TYR A 119 -8.01 -14.54 -8.11
CA TYR A 119 -7.19 -14.61 -6.90
C TYR A 119 -7.41 -15.90 -6.11
N ALA A 120 -8.65 -16.36 -6.00
CA ALA A 120 -9.01 -17.64 -5.37
C ALA A 120 -8.42 -18.83 -6.14
N ASP A 121 -8.46 -18.79 -7.47
CA ASP A 121 -7.92 -19.84 -8.35
C ASP A 121 -6.38 -19.85 -8.45
N ARG A 122 -5.67 -19.02 -7.66
CA ARG A 122 -4.20 -18.99 -7.71
C ARG A 122 -3.60 -20.26 -7.10
N GLY A 123 -3.37 -21.27 -7.93
CA GLY A 123 -2.54 -22.42 -7.57
C GLY A 123 -1.03 -22.12 -7.50
N LYS A 124 -0.60 -20.88 -7.78
CA LYS A 124 0.81 -20.46 -7.64
C LYS A 124 1.00 -18.95 -7.42
N ILE A 125 2.02 -18.60 -6.65
CA ILE A 125 2.48 -17.23 -6.37
C ILE A 125 3.93 -17.07 -6.83
N LYS A 126 4.24 -16.00 -7.58
CA LYS A 126 5.61 -15.62 -7.91
C LYS A 126 6.20 -14.74 -6.78
N LYS A 127 7.27 -15.20 -6.13
CA LYS A 127 8.03 -14.49 -5.09
C LYS A 127 9.44 -14.22 -5.59
N GLY A 128 9.65 -13.06 -6.22
CA GLY A 128 10.92 -12.74 -6.89
C GLY A 128 11.11 -13.59 -8.15
N ASN A 129 12.21 -14.35 -8.22
CA ASN A 129 12.45 -15.32 -9.30
C ASN A 129 11.83 -16.71 -9.04
N ASN A 130 11.28 -16.94 -7.84
CA ASN A 130 10.75 -18.25 -7.47
C ASN A 130 9.23 -18.31 -7.68
N VAL A 131 8.74 -19.46 -8.12
CA VAL A 131 7.30 -19.75 -8.24
C VAL A 131 6.94 -20.76 -7.15
N VAL A 132 6.07 -20.36 -6.23
CA VAL A 132 5.56 -21.20 -5.14
C VAL A 132 4.18 -21.70 -5.56
N TYR A 133 3.95 -23.00 -5.55
CA TYR A 133 2.63 -23.58 -5.83
C TYR A 133 1.84 -23.66 -4.53
N LEU A 134 0.62 -23.12 -4.53
CA LEU A 134 -0.33 -23.25 -3.43
C LEU A 134 -1.16 -24.50 -3.74
N LYS A 135 -0.96 -25.56 -2.97
CA LYS A 135 -1.80 -26.77 -3.04
C LYS A 135 -3.16 -26.49 -2.42
#